data_AF-V4XSU1-F1
#
_entry.id   AF-V4XSU1-F1
#
_cell.length_a   1.000
_cell.length_b   1.000
_cell.length_c   1.000
_cell.angle_alpha   90.00
_cell.angle_beta   90.00
_cell.angle_gamma   90.00
#
_symmetry.space_group_name_H-M   'P 1'
#
loop_
_entity.id
_entity.type
_entity.pdbx_description
1 polymer ?
#
loop_
_entity_poly.entity_id
_entity_poly.type
_entity_poly.pdbx_seq_one_letter_code
_entity_poly.pdbx_strand_id
1 'polypeptide(L)'
;MSLTDKERDRLADVVRLQPTKNAELEEAWGVDGGSEVHRYLEDHLKEYYYRDDDSLIRTTAEANELVDVEPGIEADAVARGAAPETIRVPALETQVFAVVAGPEERSESVVSVLNSLRETYDIDPEVGAVRRALRSLERKHVVEVVYRTVPTFRLAVERDAVAVETTGDESEDAAADDAAPNDESILDEREDDVATLTEEPG
;
A
#
# COMPACT_ATOMS: atom_id res chain seq x y z
N MET A 1 -4.35 -26.08 -7.73
CA MET A 1 -5.77 -26.48 -7.41
C MET A 1 -6.70 -25.28 -7.60
N SER A 2 -8.03 -25.37 -7.40
CA SER A 2 -8.85 -24.16 -7.28
C SER A 2 -8.57 -23.44 -5.96
N LEU A 3 -8.17 -22.17 -6.03
CA LEU A 3 -7.92 -21.32 -4.87
C LEU A 3 -9.22 -20.97 -4.13
N THR A 4 -9.10 -20.86 -2.80
CA THR A 4 -10.10 -20.21 -1.93
C THR A 4 -10.09 -18.70 -2.11
N ASP A 5 -11.14 -18.02 -1.65
CA ASP A 5 -11.29 -16.57 -1.81
C ASP A 5 -10.11 -15.81 -1.16
N LYS A 6 -9.73 -16.16 0.07
CA LYS A 6 -8.55 -15.57 0.74
C LYS A 6 -7.22 -15.77 -0.01
N GLU A 7 -7.07 -16.90 -0.71
CA GLU A 7 -5.89 -17.13 -1.56
C GLU A 7 -5.94 -16.31 -2.85
N ARG A 8 -7.14 -16.06 -3.41
CA ARG A 8 -7.36 -15.15 -4.53
C ARG A 8 -7.09 -13.70 -4.15
N ASP A 9 -7.60 -13.24 -3.01
CA ASP A 9 -7.37 -11.89 -2.48
C ASP A 9 -5.86 -11.63 -2.29
N ARG A 10 -5.17 -12.57 -1.62
CA ARG A 10 -3.72 -12.45 -1.43
C ARG A 10 -2.94 -12.58 -2.72
N LEU A 11 -3.39 -13.39 -3.69
CA LEU A 11 -2.77 -13.42 -5.02
C LEU A 11 -2.95 -12.09 -5.76
N ALA A 12 -4.12 -11.45 -5.64
CA ALA A 12 -4.40 -10.14 -6.22
C ALA A 12 -3.43 -9.07 -5.68
N ASP A 13 -3.07 -9.09 -4.39
CA ASP A 13 -2.01 -8.21 -3.87
C ASP A 13 -0.65 -8.45 -4.52
N VAL A 14 -0.27 -9.73 -4.77
CA VAL A 14 1.00 -10.02 -5.46
C VAL A 14 0.95 -9.52 -6.90
N VAL A 15 -0.17 -9.71 -7.61
CA VAL A 15 -0.38 -9.19 -8.98
C VAL A 15 -0.31 -7.66 -9.01
N ARG A 16 -1.03 -6.99 -8.11
CA ARG A 16 -1.09 -5.52 -7.96
C ARG A 16 0.27 -4.90 -7.64
N LEU A 17 1.06 -5.52 -6.75
CA LEU A 17 2.29 -4.92 -6.23
C LEU A 17 3.57 -5.28 -7.02
N GLN A 18 3.54 -6.28 -7.90
CA GLN A 18 4.76 -6.76 -8.58
C GLN A 18 5.50 -5.68 -9.39
N PRO A 19 6.85 -5.70 -9.46
CA PRO A 19 7.76 -6.61 -8.75
C PRO A 19 7.90 -6.22 -7.26
N THR A 20 7.58 -7.14 -6.35
CA THR A 20 7.39 -6.85 -4.92
C THR A 20 8.37 -7.63 -4.02
N LYS A 21 8.45 -7.30 -2.73
CA LYS A 21 9.24 -8.00 -1.72
C LYS A 21 8.36 -8.49 -0.57
N ASN A 22 8.85 -9.49 0.17
CA ASN A 22 8.15 -10.04 1.33
C ASN A 22 7.66 -8.95 2.29
N ALA A 23 8.49 -7.93 2.55
CA ALA A 23 8.19 -6.83 3.47
C ALA A 23 7.08 -5.88 2.99
N GLU A 24 6.73 -5.88 1.70
CA GLU A 24 5.62 -5.09 1.16
C GLU A 24 4.31 -5.87 1.27
N LEU A 25 4.35 -7.19 1.01
CA LEU A 25 3.23 -8.10 1.28
C LEU A 25 2.99 -8.29 2.79
N GLU A 26 4.02 -8.15 3.62
CA GLU A 26 3.95 -8.14 5.09
C GLU A 26 3.10 -6.96 5.59
N GLU A 27 3.39 -5.77 5.06
CA GLU A 27 2.69 -4.51 5.32
C GLU A 27 1.26 -4.54 4.76
N ALA A 28 1.07 -5.00 3.51
CA ALA A 28 -0.24 -5.11 2.87
C ALA A 28 -1.17 -6.16 3.51
N TRP A 29 -0.64 -7.28 3.99
CA TRP A 29 -1.44 -8.35 4.61
C TRP A 29 -1.59 -8.23 6.13
N GLY A 30 -0.98 -7.23 6.76
CA GLY A 30 -1.00 -7.02 8.21
C GLY A 30 -0.47 -8.21 9.01
N VAL A 31 0.64 -8.82 8.56
CA VAL A 31 1.26 -9.99 9.22
C VAL A 31 2.63 -9.63 9.82
N ASP A 32 2.95 -10.17 10.99
CA ASP A 32 4.24 -9.95 11.64
C ASP A 32 5.37 -10.80 11.03
N GLY A 33 6.15 -10.20 10.12
CA GLY A 33 7.39 -10.77 9.60
C GLY A 33 7.27 -11.51 8.27
N GLY A 34 8.03 -11.07 7.26
CA GLY A 34 8.06 -11.62 5.90
C GLY A 34 8.49 -13.10 5.75
N SER A 35 8.85 -13.77 6.85
CA SER A 35 8.96 -15.24 6.94
C SER A 35 7.60 -15.93 6.93
N GLU A 36 6.55 -15.32 7.49
CA GLU A 36 5.17 -15.80 7.35
C GLU A 36 4.66 -15.62 5.93
N VAL A 37 4.91 -14.45 5.32
CA VAL A 37 4.65 -14.20 3.89
C VAL A 37 5.30 -15.27 3.03
N HIS A 38 6.59 -15.60 3.27
CA HIS A 38 7.28 -16.65 2.52
C HIS A 38 6.61 -18.02 2.68
N ARG A 39 6.28 -18.40 3.92
CA ARG A 39 5.59 -19.67 4.21
C ARG A 39 4.25 -19.75 3.50
N TYR A 40 3.45 -18.69 3.58
CA TYR A 40 2.15 -18.64 2.91
C TYR A 40 2.26 -18.76 1.38
N LEU A 41 3.24 -18.08 0.77
CA LEU A 41 3.52 -18.21 -0.66
C LEU A 41 3.94 -19.63 -1.05
N GLU A 42 4.80 -20.29 -0.26
CA GLU A 42 5.26 -21.66 -0.51
C GLU A 42 4.20 -22.74 -0.29
N ASP A 43 3.32 -22.56 0.70
CA ASP A 43 2.30 -23.54 1.08
C ASP A 43 1.02 -23.42 0.23
N HIS A 44 0.65 -22.21 -0.22
CA HIS A 44 -0.62 -21.93 -0.89
C HIS A 44 -0.51 -21.44 -2.34
N LEU A 45 0.45 -20.56 -2.64
CA LEU A 45 0.50 -19.82 -3.92
C LEU A 45 1.66 -20.25 -4.85
N LYS A 46 2.34 -21.35 -4.52
CA LYS A 46 3.56 -21.85 -5.19
C LYS A 46 3.43 -22.10 -6.70
N GLU A 47 2.22 -22.45 -7.18
CA GLU A 47 1.93 -22.65 -8.61
C GLU A 47 1.77 -21.32 -9.37
N TYR A 48 1.59 -20.21 -8.65
CA TYR A 48 1.15 -18.90 -9.17
C TYR A 48 2.22 -17.80 -9.06
N TYR A 49 3.34 -18.05 -8.38
CA TYR A 49 4.40 -17.06 -8.15
C TYR A 49 5.80 -17.61 -8.48
N TYR A 50 6.72 -16.69 -8.79
CA TYR A 50 8.15 -16.98 -8.93
C TYR A 50 9.00 -15.82 -8.36
N ARG A 51 10.32 -16.01 -8.35
CA ARG A 51 11.29 -14.92 -8.15
C ARG A 51 12.14 -14.69 -9.39
N ASP A 52 12.41 -13.43 -9.68
CA ASP A 52 13.36 -13.01 -10.71
C ASP A 52 14.82 -13.01 -10.20
N ASP A 53 15.77 -12.65 -11.07
CA ASP A 53 17.20 -12.56 -10.76
C ASP A 53 17.53 -11.54 -9.64
N ASP A 54 16.72 -10.49 -9.49
CA ASP A 54 16.79 -9.51 -8.40
C ASP A 54 16.10 -10.00 -7.09
N SER A 55 15.66 -11.27 -7.08
CA SER A 55 14.95 -11.94 -5.99
C SER A 55 13.60 -11.31 -5.61
N LEU A 56 13.01 -10.52 -6.52
CA LEU A 56 11.70 -9.91 -6.36
C LEU A 56 10.61 -10.94 -6.67
N ILE A 57 9.50 -10.86 -5.97
CA ILE A 57 8.32 -11.70 -6.17
C ILE A 57 7.54 -11.17 -7.38
N ARG A 58 7.17 -12.09 -8.28
CA ARG A 58 6.31 -11.88 -9.43
C ARG A 58 5.30 -13.02 -9.55
N THR A 59 4.25 -12.81 -10.33
CA THR A 59 3.19 -13.78 -10.60
C THR A 59 3.28 -14.33 -12.01
N THR A 60 2.79 -15.55 -12.24
CA THR A 60 2.73 -16.16 -13.58
C THR A 60 1.63 -15.51 -14.43
N ALA A 61 1.66 -15.69 -15.75
CA ALA A 61 0.60 -15.18 -16.63
C ALA A 61 -0.78 -15.78 -16.24
N GLU A 62 -0.82 -17.09 -15.97
CA GLU A 62 -2.01 -17.81 -15.49
C GLU A 62 -2.54 -17.27 -14.15
N ALA A 63 -1.66 -16.70 -13.31
CA ALA A 63 -2.04 -16.07 -12.05
C ALA A 63 -2.64 -14.67 -12.25
N ASN A 64 -2.13 -13.89 -13.21
CA ASN A 64 -2.73 -12.61 -13.62
C ASN A 64 -4.15 -12.83 -14.20
N GLU A 65 -4.35 -13.89 -14.99
CA GLU A 65 -5.67 -14.26 -15.55
C GLU A 65 -6.66 -14.81 -14.50
N LEU A 66 -6.20 -15.13 -13.28
CA LEU A 66 -7.01 -15.76 -12.24
C LEU A 66 -7.70 -14.76 -11.29
N VAL A 67 -7.23 -13.50 -11.27
CA VAL A 67 -7.66 -12.42 -10.37
C VAL A 67 -8.17 -11.22 -11.17
N ASP A 68 -9.16 -10.51 -10.63
CA ASP A 68 -9.80 -9.35 -11.29
C ASP A 68 -9.04 -8.04 -10.99
N VAL A 69 -7.70 -8.07 -11.07
CA VAL A 69 -6.84 -6.90 -10.88
C VAL A 69 -5.74 -6.84 -11.93
N GLU A 70 -5.47 -5.64 -12.44
CA GLU A 70 -4.38 -5.42 -13.37
C GLU A 70 -3.01 -5.46 -12.67
N PRO A 71 -1.95 -5.93 -13.35
CA PRO A 71 -0.64 -6.05 -12.75
C PRO A 71 0.05 -4.69 -12.54
N GLY A 72 0.90 -4.61 -11.50
CA GLY A 72 1.67 -3.41 -11.14
C GLY A 72 2.64 -2.89 -12.21
N ILE A 73 2.98 -3.76 -13.17
CA ILE A 73 3.75 -3.51 -14.40
C ILE A 73 3.21 -4.44 -15.50
N GLU A 74 3.38 -4.08 -16.77
CA GLU A 74 3.17 -5.02 -17.87
C GLU A 74 4.31 -6.06 -17.94
N ALA A 75 3.96 -7.33 -18.17
CA ALA A 75 4.92 -8.45 -18.12
C ALA A 75 6.05 -8.33 -19.18
N ASP A 76 5.69 -7.90 -20.40
CA ASP A 76 6.63 -7.73 -21.51
C ASP A 76 7.57 -6.51 -21.38
N ALA A 77 7.32 -5.59 -20.45
CA ALA A 77 8.19 -4.43 -20.24
C ALA A 77 9.54 -4.85 -19.63
N VAL A 78 9.48 -5.44 -18.43
CA VAL A 78 10.68 -5.66 -17.60
C VAL A 78 11.49 -6.88 -18.06
N ALA A 79 10.90 -7.81 -18.83
CA ALA A 79 11.65 -8.86 -19.54
C ALA A 79 12.73 -8.32 -20.51
N ARG A 80 12.68 -7.03 -20.86
CA ARG A 80 13.66 -6.33 -21.71
C ARG A 80 14.64 -5.45 -20.93
N GLY A 81 14.54 -5.36 -19.60
CA GLY A 81 15.33 -4.42 -18.78
C GLY A 81 15.07 -2.95 -19.10
N ALA A 82 13.93 -2.65 -19.75
CA ALA A 82 13.50 -1.30 -20.10
C ALA A 82 12.51 -0.76 -19.07
N ALA A 83 12.32 0.56 -19.05
CA ALA A 83 11.22 1.15 -18.33
C ALA A 83 9.87 0.70 -18.94
N PRO A 84 8.86 0.41 -18.13
CA PRO A 84 7.51 0.08 -18.60
C PRO A 84 6.78 1.30 -19.17
N GLU A 85 5.91 1.07 -20.15
CA GLU A 85 5.08 2.11 -20.79
C GLU A 85 3.96 2.59 -19.83
N THR A 86 3.49 1.71 -18.94
CA THR A 86 2.55 2.03 -17.84
C THR A 86 2.99 1.37 -16.52
N ILE A 87 2.85 2.09 -15.40
CA ILE A 87 2.95 1.52 -14.04
C ILE A 87 1.70 1.77 -13.22
N ARG A 88 1.41 0.83 -12.30
CA ARG A 88 0.34 0.98 -11.31
C ARG A 88 0.92 1.00 -9.90
N VAL A 89 0.57 2.04 -9.15
CA VAL A 89 1.17 2.33 -7.84
C VAL A 89 0.18 3.00 -6.88
N PRO A 90 0.42 2.99 -5.56
CA PRO A 90 -0.36 3.77 -4.61
C PRO A 90 -0.21 5.29 -4.82
N ALA A 91 -1.11 6.07 -4.23
CA ALA A 91 -1.17 7.53 -4.44
C ALA A 91 0.12 8.28 -4.06
N LEU A 92 0.83 7.82 -3.02
CA LEU A 92 2.09 8.43 -2.58
C LEU A 92 3.20 8.25 -3.62
N GLU A 93 3.34 7.06 -4.20
CA GLU A 93 4.26 6.79 -5.30
C GLU A 93 3.97 7.67 -6.54
N THR A 94 2.70 7.87 -6.90
CA THR A 94 2.31 8.79 -7.98
C THR A 94 2.79 10.22 -7.71
N GLN A 95 2.59 10.71 -6.48
CA GLN A 95 3.02 12.05 -6.06
C GLN A 95 4.55 12.16 -6.00
N VAL A 96 5.25 11.12 -5.51
CA VAL A 96 6.71 11.04 -5.47
C VAL A 96 7.30 11.07 -6.89
N PHE A 97 6.72 10.34 -7.84
CA PHE A 97 7.12 10.36 -9.24
C PHE A 97 6.94 11.74 -9.90
N ALA A 98 5.86 12.46 -9.53
CA ALA A 98 5.58 13.79 -10.06
C ALA A 98 6.56 14.87 -9.55
N VAL A 99 7.08 14.76 -8.32
CA VAL A 99 8.00 15.77 -7.75
C VAL A 99 9.48 15.45 -7.92
N VAL A 100 9.88 14.19 -8.08
CA VAL A 100 11.30 13.83 -8.16
C VAL A 100 11.96 14.36 -9.44
N ALA A 101 13.17 14.90 -9.29
CA ALA A 101 14.01 15.42 -10.36
C ALA A 101 14.11 14.47 -11.58
N GLY A 102 13.96 15.04 -12.78
CA GLY A 102 14.01 14.36 -14.07
C GLY A 102 15.38 13.76 -14.44
N PRO A 103 15.48 13.05 -15.59
CA PRO A 103 16.69 12.30 -15.94
C PRO A 103 17.90 13.19 -16.21
N GLU A 104 17.72 14.39 -16.76
CA GLU A 104 18.79 15.38 -16.98
C GLU A 104 19.09 16.25 -15.75
N GLU A 105 18.24 16.18 -14.72
CA GLU A 105 18.34 17.03 -13.53
C GLU A 105 19.31 16.46 -12.48
N ARG A 106 19.57 17.25 -11.43
CA ARG A 106 20.47 16.81 -10.35
C ARG A 106 19.74 15.92 -9.37
N SER A 107 20.19 14.67 -9.28
CA SER A 107 19.64 13.68 -8.34
C SER A 107 19.52 14.20 -6.90
N GLU A 108 18.35 13.97 -6.32
CA GLU A 108 17.85 14.56 -5.08
C GLU A 108 17.96 13.62 -3.87
N SER A 109 18.00 14.19 -2.66
CA SER A 109 17.86 13.37 -1.44
C SER A 109 16.40 13.09 -1.11
N VAL A 110 16.12 12.04 -0.33
CA VAL A 110 14.77 11.73 0.20
C VAL A 110 14.13 12.92 0.93
N VAL A 111 14.95 13.73 1.61
CA VAL A 111 14.50 14.95 2.31
C VAL A 111 14.18 16.09 1.35
N SER A 112 14.80 16.13 0.16
CA SER A 112 14.43 17.07 -0.91
C SER A 112 13.02 16.73 -1.41
N VAL A 113 12.83 15.48 -1.86
CA VAL A 113 11.54 14.92 -2.31
C VAL A 113 10.43 15.13 -1.28
N LEU A 114 10.67 14.89 0.01
CA LEU A 114 9.68 15.16 1.06
C LEU A 114 9.26 16.63 1.16
N ASN A 115 10.20 17.58 1.02
CA ASN A 115 9.83 19.00 1.01
C ASN A 115 9.12 19.41 -0.29
N SER A 116 9.50 18.81 -1.43
CA SER A 116 8.77 18.99 -2.69
C SER A 116 7.33 18.45 -2.63
N LEU A 117 7.09 17.32 -1.93
CA LEU A 117 5.74 16.81 -1.67
C LEU A 117 4.91 17.79 -0.82
N ARG A 118 5.49 18.29 0.27
CA ARG A 118 4.85 19.30 1.14
C ARG A 118 4.51 20.58 0.37
N GLU A 119 5.42 21.08 -0.46
CA GLU A 119 5.19 22.29 -1.26
C GLU A 119 4.20 22.11 -2.42
N THR A 120 4.15 20.91 -3.04
CA THR A 120 3.33 20.65 -4.24
C THR A 120 1.92 20.13 -3.91
N TYR A 121 1.79 19.34 -2.84
CA TYR A 121 0.58 18.57 -2.53
C TYR A 121 0.04 18.81 -1.10
N ASP A 122 0.68 19.65 -0.30
CA ASP A 122 0.31 19.97 1.10
C ASP A 122 0.22 18.75 2.05
N ILE A 123 0.95 17.67 1.73
CA ILE A 123 1.02 16.44 2.54
C ILE A 123 2.33 16.36 3.34
N ASP A 124 2.29 15.77 4.54
CA ASP A 124 3.48 15.43 5.33
C ASP A 124 3.61 13.92 5.62
N PRO A 125 3.98 13.10 4.61
CA PRO A 125 4.22 11.67 4.80
C PRO A 125 5.54 11.42 5.52
N GLU A 126 5.61 10.35 6.31
CA GLU A 126 6.86 9.98 6.99
C GLU A 126 8.03 9.77 6.01
N VAL A 127 9.24 10.15 6.44
CA VAL A 127 10.50 9.88 5.71
C VAL A 127 10.64 8.38 5.35
N GLY A 128 10.10 7.49 6.20
CA GLY A 128 10.03 6.06 5.94
C GLY A 128 9.14 5.69 4.75
N ALA A 129 7.97 6.33 4.62
CA ALA A 129 7.04 6.12 3.51
C ALA A 129 7.62 6.65 2.18
N VAL A 130 8.17 7.88 2.16
CA VAL A 130 8.84 8.44 0.97
C VAL A 130 10.02 7.55 0.53
N ARG A 131 10.75 6.96 1.48
CA ARG A 131 11.84 6.01 1.19
C ARG A 131 11.32 4.66 0.65
N ARG A 132 10.17 4.15 1.10
CA ARG A 132 9.51 2.97 0.51
C ARG A 132 9.12 3.26 -0.94
N ALA A 133 8.41 4.36 -1.17
CA ALA A 133 7.92 4.78 -2.49
C ALA A 133 9.06 4.94 -3.52
N LEU A 134 10.12 5.69 -3.19
CA LEU A 134 11.30 5.83 -4.05
C LEU A 134 11.98 4.47 -4.37
N ARG A 135 11.89 3.47 -3.48
CA ARG A 135 12.39 2.11 -3.71
C ARG A 135 11.43 1.23 -4.51
N SER A 136 10.12 1.46 -4.42
CA SER A 136 9.12 0.83 -5.30
C SER A 136 9.29 1.28 -6.75
N LEU A 137 9.47 2.59 -6.95
CA LEU A 137 9.75 3.21 -8.24
C LEU A 137 11.12 2.77 -8.83
N GLU A 138 12.14 2.55 -8.00
CA GLU A 138 13.40 1.89 -8.42
C GLU A 138 13.17 0.48 -8.96
N ARG A 139 12.40 -0.37 -8.23
CA ARG A 139 12.09 -1.75 -8.67
C ARG A 139 11.29 -1.82 -9.97
N LYS A 140 10.51 -0.78 -10.27
CA LYS A 140 9.78 -0.63 -11.54
C LYS A 140 10.62 0.03 -12.65
N HIS A 141 11.93 0.23 -12.43
CA HIS A 141 12.90 0.85 -13.35
C HIS A 141 12.59 2.30 -13.80
N VAL A 142 11.71 3.01 -13.10
CA VAL A 142 11.36 4.41 -13.43
C VAL A 142 12.19 5.45 -12.66
N VAL A 143 12.90 5.04 -11.60
CA VAL A 143 13.80 5.89 -10.79
C VAL A 143 15.18 5.24 -10.63
N GLU A 144 16.25 6.01 -10.83
CA GLU A 144 17.64 5.59 -10.62
C GLU A 144 18.18 6.07 -9.26
N VAL A 145 18.92 5.22 -8.55
CA VAL A 145 19.63 5.58 -7.31
C VAL A 145 21.09 5.95 -7.58
N VAL A 146 21.38 7.25 -7.57
CA VAL A 146 22.73 7.81 -7.66
C VAL A 146 23.37 7.84 -6.27
N TYR A 147 24.28 6.91 -6.00
CA TYR A 147 25.00 6.81 -4.73
C TYR A 147 26.07 7.90 -4.60
N ARG A 148 25.85 8.85 -3.66
CA ARG A 148 26.84 9.83 -3.19
C ARG A 148 27.14 9.54 -1.71
N THR A 149 27.58 10.55 -0.93
CA THR A 149 27.73 10.45 0.54
C THR A 149 26.45 10.00 1.25
N VAL A 150 25.30 10.25 0.62
CA VAL A 150 23.96 9.72 0.93
C VAL A 150 23.36 9.27 -0.42
N PRO A 151 22.56 8.19 -0.50
CA PRO A 151 21.84 7.85 -1.74
C PRO A 151 20.93 9.01 -2.17
N THR A 152 20.99 9.33 -3.47
CA THR A 152 20.14 10.32 -4.13
C THR A 152 19.39 9.68 -5.30
N PHE A 153 18.29 10.28 -5.76
CA PHE A 153 17.36 9.68 -6.72
C PHE A 153 17.08 10.64 -7.88
N ARG A 154 16.83 10.12 -9.09
CA ARG A 154 16.30 10.86 -10.24
C ARG A 154 15.40 9.93 -11.08
N LEU A 155 14.55 10.47 -11.95
CA LEU A 155 13.88 9.65 -12.96
C LEU A 155 14.90 8.95 -13.88
N ALA A 156 14.62 7.71 -14.24
CA ALA A 156 15.44 6.94 -15.20
C ALA A 156 15.06 7.23 -16.67
N VAL A 157 13.89 7.84 -16.90
CA VAL A 157 13.29 8.12 -18.21
C VAL A 157 12.59 9.48 -18.22
N GLU A 158 12.19 9.95 -19.40
CA GLU A 158 11.40 11.18 -19.56
C GLU A 158 10.00 11.01 -18.95
N ARG A 159 9.46 12.09 -18.37
CA ARG A 159 8.21 12.04 -17.58
C ARG A 159 6.98 11.68 -18.44
N ASP A 160 6.94 12.16 -19.67
CA ASP A 160 5.89 11.89 -20.66
C ASP A 160 6.02 10.51 -21.34
N ALA A 161 7.06 9.73 -21.03
CA ALA A 161 7.31 8.40 -21.61
C ALA A 161 6.71 7.25 -20.78
N VAL A 162 6.10 7.53 -19.63
CA VAL A 162 5.49 6.52 -18.73
C VAL A 162 4.15 7.03 -18.22
N ALA A 163 3.07 6.27 -18.44
CA ALA A 163 1.81 6.49 -17.78
C ALA A 163 1.84 5.96 -16.34
N VAL A 164 1.36 6.75 -15.38
CA VAL A 164 1.30 6.38 -13.95
C VAL A 164 -0.14 6.38 -13.49
N GLU A 165 -0.68 5.21 -13.20
CA GLU A 165 -2.05 5.04 -12.70
C GLU A 165 -2.05 4.79 -11.20
N THR A 166 -2.86 5.56 -10.47
CA THR A 166 -3.06 5.39 -9.03
C THR A 166 -4.06 4.25 -8.79
N THR A 167 -3.63 3.15 -8.19
CA THR A 167 -4.56 2.16 -7.61
C THR A 167 -5.14 2.75 -6.32
N GLY A 168 -6.41 3.10 -6.35
CA GLY A 168 -7.11 3.66 -5.18
C GLY A 168 -7.48 2.59 -4.16
N ASP A 169 -7.01 2.77 -2.94
CA ASP A 169 -7.83 2.50 -1.75
C ASP A 169 -8.51 3.84 -1.41
N GLU A 170 -9.84 3.89 -1.37
CA GLU A 170 -10.58 5.09 -0.95
C GLU A 170 -10.50 5.21 0.57
N SER A 171 -9.54 6.01 1.06
CA SER A 171 -9.41 6.34 2.49
C SER A 171 -10.68 7.04 3.00
N GLU A 172 -11.59 6.26 3.58
CA GLU A 172 -12.86 6.77 4.09
C GLU A 172 -12.62 7.80 5.21
N ASP A 173 -13.26 8.96 5.10
CA ASP A 173 -12.92 10.15 5.88
C ASP A 173 -13.35 10.01 7.35
N ALA A 174 -12.36 9.80 8.22
CA ALA A 174 -12.53 9.68 9.66
C ALA A 174 -12.25 10.99 10.42
N ALA A 175 -12.61 12.15 9.84
CA ALA A 175 -12.64 13.42 10.57
C ALA A 175 -13.63 13.34 11.74
N ALA A 176 -13.12 13.40 12.97
CA ALA A 176 -13.93 13.34 14.18
C ALA A 176 -14.45 14.73 14.59
N ASP A 177 -15.77 14.87 14.75
CA ASP A 177 -16.36 15.74 15.79
C ASP A 177 -17.80 15.30 16.14
N ASP A 178 -18.00 14.80 17.36
CA ASP A 178 -19.27 14.95 18.10
C ASP A 178 -18.93 15.04 19.60
N ALA A 179 -18.73 16.28 20.05
CA ALA A 179 -18.38 16.57 21.43
C ALA A 179 -19.62 16.48 22.34
N ALA A 180 -19.93 15.28 22.82
CA ALA A 180 -21.03 15.04 23.76
C ALA A 180 -20.92 15.97 24.99
N PRO A 181 -21.87 16.90 25.21
CA PRO A 181 -21.85 17.78 26.36
C PRO A 181 -22.30 17.03 27.61
N ASN A 182 -21.56 17.19 28.72
CA ASN A 182 -22.09 16.88 30.04
C ASN A 182 -23.18 17.91 30.40
N ASP A 183 -24.39 17.47 30.70
CA ASP A 183 -25.39 18.29 31.38
C ASP A 183 -26.03 17.49 32.53
N GLU A 184 -25.83 17.95 33.75
CA GLU A 184 -26.41 17.35 34.96
C GLU A 184 -27.81 17.94 35.22
N SER A 185 -28.86 17.21 34.85
CA SER A 185 -30.25 17.54 35.22
C SER A 185 -30.85 16.47 36.14
N ILE A 186 -30.62 16.64 37.45
CA ILE A 186 -31.29 15.89 38.52
C ILE A 186 -32.64 16.56 38.85
N LEU A 187 -33.66 15.73 39.12
CA LEU A 187 -34.88 15.88 39.96
C LEU A 187 -36.05 15.13 39.27
N ASP A 188 -36.67 14.12 39.91
CA ASP A 188 -37.83 14.20 40.84
C ASP A 188 -39.12 14.58 40.06
N GLU A 189 -40.27 13.88 40.16
CA GLU A 189 -40.96 13.37 41.35
C GLU A 189 -41.81 12.09 41.10
N ARG A 190 -42.00 11.28 42.17
CA ARG A 190 -43.25 10.67 42.76
C ARG A 190 -44.43 10.17 41.88
N GLU A 191 -45.42 9.36 42.29
CA GLU A 191 -45.79 8.39 43.38
C GLU A 191 -47.11 7.69 42.85
N ASP A 192 -47.75 6.63 43.37
CA ASP A 192 -47.71 5.79 44.59
C ASP A 192 -48.15 4.33 44.21
N ASP A 193 -48.84 3.60 45.10
CA ASP A 193 -49.58 2.32 44.99
C ASP A 193 -48.72 1.03 44.91
N VAL A 194 -48.63 0.13 45.92
CA VAL A 194 -49.66 -0.57 46.75
C VAL A 194 -50.38 -1.65 45.90
N ALA A 195 -50.47 -2.94 46.27
CA ALA A 195 -50.69 -3.50 47.61
C ALA A 195 -50.17 -4.96 47.85
N THR A 196 -49.59 -5.19 49.04
CA THR A 196 -49.95 -6.25 50.05
C THR A 196 -49.91 -7.78 49.78
N LEU A 197 -49.63 -8.53 50.88
CA LEU A 197 -50.17 -9.87 51.27
C LEU A 197 -49.62 -11.12 50.50
N THR A 198 -49.30 -12.28 51.12
CA THR A 198 -49.32 -12.74 52.55
C THR A 198 -48.31 -13.89 52.79
N GLU A 199 -47.84 -14.02 54.04
CA GLU A 199 -47.44 -15.22 54.82
C GLU A 199 -46.65 -16.44 54.24
N GLU A 200 -45.68 -16.86 55.07
CA GLU A 200 -45.00 -18.17 55.16
C GLU A 200 -45.96 -19.32 55.63
N PRO A 201 -45.53 -20.55 56.01
CA PRO A 201 -44.20 -21.21 55.91
C PRO A 201 -44.23 -22.62 55.26
N GLY A 202 -43.04 -23.22 55.12
CA GLY A 202 -42.85 -24.62 54.70
C GLY A 202 -41.42 -25.12 54.85
#